data_AF-A0A7W9DJ76-F1
#
_entry.id   AF-A0A7W9DJ76-F1
#
_cell.length_a   1.000
_cell.length_b   1.000
_cell.length_c   1.000
_cell.angle_alpha   90.00
_cell.angle_beta   90.00
_cell.angle_gamma   90.00
#
_symmetry.space_group_name_H-M   'P 1'
#
loop_
_entity.id
_entity.type
_entity.pdbx_description
1 polymer ?
#
loop_
_entity_poly.entity_id
_entity_poly.type
_entity_poly.pdbx_seq_one_letter_code
_entity_poly.pdbx_strand_id
1 'polypeptide(L)'
;MKQFPFGIRGLFAPTIESLYRRGLLDELEIHKHLKNPHSGAVQGANRQAGHFAAIPFHDGNIDTSKWTYRLASATEPSLISEMQEIETVLARRAAALGVEIRRGLAITGFHQTADGVTVQSAHQSFQSKWLAGCDGSRSIVRKTGGFEFAGTEPEFTGYTTRIDIADPEKLNSGRNVTPTGMYMQSQPGYVVIQEFDGGAFHTSEKQVTLEHIQEVLRRVSNTDVTITTLHTATTWTDRARQATTYRNGRVLLAGDAAHIHAPLGGQGLNLGLGDAMNLGWKLAATIQEKAPEGLLDSYYTERHPIGLQVLDWSRAQVAIMQPTPAARALHAIFRDLMNTRDGATYMAARMWGIFTHYNLDGDHPLTGHSVPNFEFEDGVKIGELMHDGKAILLDFDSNDDLQTLANEYGDQIRYISANVKDRLTVSALLIRPDGIIAWASSNNISDYKELRKAAARWFVL
;
A
#
# COMPACT_ATOMS: atom_id res chain seq x y z
N MET A 1 -18.27 0.67 -9.02
CA MET A 1 -17.28 0.97 -7.97
C MET A 1 -15.86 0.54 -8.32
N LYS A 2 -15.62 -0.60 -8.99
CA LYS A 2 -14.26 -1.02 -9.40
C LYS A 2 -13.75 -0.40 -10.70
N GLN A 3 -14.66 0.17 -11.48
CA GLN A 3 -14.39 0.83 -12.76
C GLN A 3 -14.32 2.33 -12.65
N PHE A 4 -13.63 2.95 -13.61
CA PHE A 4 -13.61 4.40 -13.80
C PHE A 4 -15.01 5.05 -13.64
N PRO A 5 -15.13 6.19 -12.94
CA PRO A 5 -14.07 6.92 -12.23
C PRO A 5 -13.85 6.46 -10.78
N PHE A 6 -14.78 5.68 -10.19
CA PHE A 6 -14.66 5.25 -8.77
C PHE A 6 -13.56 4.20 -8.52
N GLY A 7 -13.18 3.49 -9.58
CA GLY A 7 -12.18 2.42 -9.56
C GLY A 7 -10.74 2.89 -9.52
N ILE A 8 -10.48 4.17 -9.74
CA ILE A 8 -9.13 4.73 -9.85
C ILE A 8 -8.36 4.53 -8.54
N ARG A 9 -7.11 4.09 -8.64
CA ARG A 9 -6.18 3.90 -7.52
C ARG A 9 -4.84 4.52 -7.86
N GLY A 10 -4.20 5.12 -6.85
CA GLY A 10 -2.78 5.46 -6.92
C GLY A 10 -1.95 4.25 -6.51
N LEU A 11 -0.97 3.89 -7.31
CA LEU A 11 0.09 2.95 -6.95
C LEU A 11 1.32 3.76 -6.56
N PHE A 12 1.96 3.38 -5.47
CA PHE A 12 3.12 4.08 -4.92
C PHE A 12 4.38 3.24 -4.98
N ALA A 13 5.54 3.86 -4.75
CA ALA A 13 6.84 3.29 -5.05
C ALA A 13 7.02 1.83 -4.58
N PRO A 14 6.70 1.44 -3.32
CA PRO A 14 6.86 0.04 -2.89
C PRO A 14 6.01 -0.96 -3.71
N THR A 15 4.81 -0.56 -4.11
CA THR A 15 3.92 -1.40 -4.93
C THR A 15 4.40 -1.47 -6.38
N ILE A 16 4.80 -0.33 -6.95
CA ILE A 16 5.34 -0.27 -8.32
C ILE A 16 6.61 -1.11 -8.43
N GLU A 17 7.53 -0.96 -7.47
CA GLU A 17 8.75 -1.76 -7.37
C GLU A 17 8.43 -3.24 -7.22
N SER A 18 7.43 -3.62 -6.41
CA SER A 18 7.02 -5.01 -6.24
C SER A 18 6.45 -5.61 -7.54
N LEU A 19 5.64 -4.85 -8.29
CA LEU A 19 5.11 -5.29 -9.58
C LEU A 19 6.22 -5.41 -10.63
N TYR A 20 7.15 -4.45 -10.66
CA TYR A 20 8.31 -4.49 -11.55
C TYR A 20 9.19 -5.71 -11.27
N ARG A 21 9.53 -5.97 -10.00
CA ARG A 21 10.30 -7.14 -9.54
C ARG A 21 9.61 -8.48 -9.78
N ARG A 22 8.39 -8.50 -10.30
CA ARG A 22 7.64 -9.70 -10.67
C ARG A 22 7.26 -9.73 -12.15
N GLY A 23 7.75 -8.79 -12.95
CA GLY A 23 7.45 -8.68 -14.38
C GLY A 23 5.98 -8.35 -14.67
N LEU A 24 5.29 -7.68 -13.75
CA LEU A 24 3.86 -7.37 -13.86
C LEU A 24 3.58 -5.89 -14.15
N LEU A 25 4.56 -5.01 -13.96
CA LEU A 25 4.36 -3.57 -14.13
C LEU A 25 3.98 -3.21 -15.57
N ASP A 26 4.64 -3.82 -16.56
CA ASP A 26 4.42 -3.53 -17.97
C ASP A 26 3.07 -4.00 -18.49
N GLU A 27 2.38 -4.88 -17.75
CA GLU A 27 1.03 -5.34 -18.09
C GLU A 27 -0.06 -4.32 -17.70
N LEU A 28 0.28 -3.29 -16.92
CA LEU A 28 -0.64 -2.20 -16.60
C LEU A 28 -0.63 -1.18 -17.75
N GLU A 29 -1.81 -0.86 -18.28
CA GLU A 29 -2.01 0.00 -19.43
C GLU A 29 -2.60 1.37 -19.06
N ILE A 30 -3.37 1.47 -17.98
CA ILE A 30 -4.13 2.70 -17.67
C ILE A 30 -3.22 3.91 -17.51
N HIS A 31 -2.09 3.80 -16.81
CA HIS A 31 -1.16 4.91 -16.65
C HIS A 31 -0.52 5.37 -17.97
N LYS A 32 -0.50 4.52 -19.01
CA LYS A 32 0.08 4.82 -20.32
C LYS A 32 -0.87 5.68 -21.17
N HIS A 33 -2.19 5.49 -21.00
CA HIS A 33 -3.21 6.13 -21.85
C HIS A 33 -4.03 7.20 -21.12
N LEU A 34 -4.14 7.13 -19.80
CA LEU A 34 -5.06 7.94 -19.01
C LEU A 34 -4.30 9.04 -18.25
N LYS A 35 -4.53 10.30 -18.64
CA LYS A 35 -4.08 11.46 -17.86
C LYS A 35 -4.95 11.59 -16.61
N ASN A 36 -4.35 11.87 -15.45
CA ASN A 36 -5.05 11.91 -14.15
C ASN A 36 -6.32 12.79 -14.21
N PRO A 37 -7.53 12.25 -14.01
CA PRO A 37 -8.76 13.05 -14.07
C PRO A 37 -8.92 14.00 -12.88
N HIS A 38 -8.13 13.83 -11.81
CA HIS A 38 -8.09 14.75 -10.67
C HIS A 38 -7.15 15.94 -10.88
N SER A 39 -6.31 15.91 -11.93
CA SER A 39 -5.63 17.12 -12.38
C SER A 39 -6.55 17.82 -13.38
N GLY A 40 -6.88 19.10 -13.13
CA GLY A 40 -7.37 19.96 -14.19
C GLY A 40 -6.37 19.98 -15.37
N ALA A 41 -6.71 20.64 -16.47
CA ALA A 41 -5.91 20.70 -17.70
C ALA A 41 -4.47 21.26 -17.57
N VAL A 42 -3.97 21.48 -16.35
CA VAL A 42 -2.67 22.03 -16.00
C VAL A 42 -1.61 20.92 -16.02
N GLN A 43 -0.73 20.97 -17.01
CA GLN A 43 0.47 20.13 -17.12
C GLN A 43 1.69 20.83 -16.50
N GLY A 44 2.75 20.06 -16.23
CA GLY A 44 4.03 20.60 -15.75
C GLY A 44 4.05 20.87 -14.23
N ALA A 45 4.85 21.86 -13.81
CA ALA A 45 5.13 22.17 -12.40
C ALA A 45 3.89 22.34 -11.49
N ASN A 46 2.77 22.77 -12.06
CA ASN A 46 1.52 23.00 -11.34
C ASN A 46 0.58 21.78 -11.34
N ARG A 47 1.00 20.62 -11.85
CA ARG A 47 0.22 19.37 -11.77
C ARG A 47 0.13 18.93 -10.31
N GLN A 48 -1.09 18.65 -9.85
CA GLN A 48 -1.30 18.10 -8.50
C GLN A 48 -0.69 16.68 -8.43
N ALA A 49 0.32 16.54 -7.57
CA ALA A 49 1.02 15.29 -7.31
C ALA A 49 0.29 14.43 -6.26
N GLY A 50 -0.42 15.08 -5.35
CA GLY A 50 -1.14 14.43 -4.26
C GLY A 50 -1.86 15.42 -3.37
N HIS A 51 -2.26 14.94 -2.19
CA HIS A 51 -2.80 15.79 -1.15
C HIS A 51 -2.58 15.20 0.23
N PHE A 52 -2.69 16.04 1.25
CA PHE A 52 -2.84 15.63 2.64
C PHE A 52 -3.97 16.46 3.25
N ALA A 53 -5.00 15.82 3.81
CA ALA A 53 -6.13 16.54 4.42
C ALA A 53 -6.81 17.55 3.46
N ALA A 54 -7.01 17.14 2.20
CA ALA A 54 -7.44 17.99 1.08
C ALA A 54 -6.51 19.16 0.67
N ILE A 55 -5.36 19.35 1.30
CA ILE A 55 -4.32 20.32 0.89
C ILE A 55 -3.51 19.71 -0.26
N PRO A 56 -3.52 20.29 -1.47
CA PRO A 56 -2.75 19.78 -2.59
C PRO A 56 -1.24 20.08 -2.43
N PHE A 57 -0.41 19.18 -2.95
CA PHE A 57 0.98 19.49 -3.28
C PHE A 57 1.23 19.16 -4.76
N HIS A 58 2.20 19.85 -5.36
CA HIS A 58 2.39 19.88 -6.82
C HIS A 58 3.79 19.39 -7.18
N ASP A 59 3.93 18.77 -8.37
CA ASP A 59 5.20 18.18 -8.79
C ASP A 59 6.35 19.18 -8.81
N GLY A 60 6.11 20.42 -9.23
CA GLY A 60 7.13 21.46 -9.33
C GLY A 60 7.74 21.87 -7.99
N ASN A 61 7.08 21.51 -6.88
CA ASN A 61 7.57 21.79 -5.52
C ASN A 61 8.29 20.59 -4.89
N ILE A 62 8.39 19.46 -5.59
CA ILE A 62 9.01 18.24 -5.06
C ILE A 62 10.48 18.18 -5.49
N ASP A 63 11.38 18.05 -4.52
CA ASP A 63 12.81 17.86 -4.73
C ASP A 63 13.19 16.39 -4.60
N THR A 64 13.12 15.63 -5.69
CA THR A 64 13.44 14.20 -5.69
C THR A 64 14.92 13.93 -5.37
N SER A 65 15.81 14.93 -5.55
CA SER A 65 17.24 14.82 -5.19
C SER A 65 17.47 14.64 -3.68
N LYS A 66 16.48 14.95 -2.84
CA LYS A 66 16.53 14.73 -1.39
C LYS A 66 16.31 13.26 -1.00
N TRP A 67 15.94 12.39 -1.94
CA TRP A 67 15.71 10.98 -1.69
C TRP A 67 17.01 10.20 -1.93
N THR A 68 17.91 10.22 -0.94
CA THR A 68 19.31 9.79 -1.01
C THR A 68 19.55 8.40 -1.63
N TYR A 69 18.62 7.46 -1.47
CA TYR A 69 18.75 6.08 -1.96
C TYR A 69 17.95 5.80 -3.23
N ARG A 70 17.35 6.83 -3.83
CA ARG A 70 16.61 6.69 -5.09
C ARG A 70 17.49 7.07 -6.26
N LEU A 71 17.95 6.04 -6.98
CA LEU A 71 18.75 6.20 -8.20
C LEU A 71 17.91 6.72 -9.36
N ALA A 72 18.57 7.29 -10.37
CA ALA A 72 17.93 7.73 -11.62
C ALA A 72 17.25 6.59 -12.39
N SER A 73 17.71 5.35 -12.19
CA SER A 73 17.15 4.12 -12.76
C SER A 73 15.92 3.57 -12.01
N ALA A 74 15.48 4.22 -10.93
CA ALA A 74 14.29 3.82 -10.19
C ALA A 74 13.03 3.90 -11.06
N THR A 75 12.03 3.08 -10.74
CA THR A 75 10.70 3.19 -11.35
C THR A 75 10.05 4.53 -10.99
N GLU A 76 8.92 4.87 -11.60
CA GLU A 76 8.13 6.02 -11.16
C GLU A 76 7.69 5.86 -9.69
N PRO A 77 7.66 6.94 -8.88
CA PRO A 77 7.26 6.86 -7.47
C PRO A 77 5.74 6.81 -7.28
N SER A 78 4.97 7.20 -8.30
CA SER A 78 3.51 7.19 -8.27
C SER A 78 2.95 6.99 -9.68
N LEU A 79 1.98 6.09 -9.81
CA LEU A 79 1.24 5.82 -11.04
C LEU A 79 -0.26 5.70 -10.76
N ILE A 80 -1.07 5.82 -11.81
CA ILE A 80 -2.52 5.63 -11.73
C ILE A 80 -2.88 4.29 -12.35
N SER A 81 -3.76 3.56 -11.68
CA SER A 81 -4.35 2.33 -12.20
C SER A 81 -5.83 2.28 -11.80
N GLU A 82 -6.50 1.19 -12.15
CA GLU A 82 -7.87 0.89 -11.76
C GLU A 82 -7.91 -0.43 -11.01
N MET A 83 -8.80 -0.53 -10.02
CA MET A 83 -8.95 -1.75 -9.25
C MET A 83 -9.22 -2.98 -10.13
N GLN A 84 -10.02 -2.84 -11.19
CA GLN A 84 -10.27 -3.93 -12.13
C GLN A 84 -9.01 -4.35 -12.91
N GLU A 85 -8.17 -3.41 -13.34
CA GLU A 85 -6.93 -3.69 -14.07
C GLU A 85 -5.99 -4.53 -13.19
N ILE A 86 -5.78 -4.09 -11.95
CA ILE A 86 -4.92 -4.77 -10.97
C ILE A 86 -5.45 -6.18 -10.68
N GLU A 87 -6.76 -6.32 -10.40
CA GLU A 87 -7.37 -7.63 -10.17
C GLU A 87 -7.20 -8.56 -11.38
N THR A 88 -7.31 -8.03 -12.60
CA THR A 88 -7.20 -8.81 -13.84
C THR A 88 -5.77 -9.30 -14.06
N VAL A 89 -4.78 -8.42 -13.94
CA VAL A 89 -3.35 -8.75 -14.07
C VAL A 89 -2.94 -9.79 -13.03
N LEU A 90 -3.28 -9.57 -11.75
CA LEU A 90 -2.94 -10.49 -10.67
C LEU A 90 -3.65 -11.85 -10.81
N ALA A 91 -4.94 -11.87 -11.18
CA ALA A 91 -5.67 -13.13 -11.37
C ALA A 91 -5.11 -13.94 -12.55
N ARG A 92 -4.76 -13.27 -13.66
CA ARG A 92 -4.12 -13.92 -14.81
C ARG A 92 -2.76 -14.50 -14.43
N ARG A 93 -1.92 -13.74 -13.70
CA ARG A 93 -0.63 -14.24 -13.21
C ARG A 93 -0.80 -15.44 -12.29
N ALA A 94 -1.72 -15.38 -11.33
CA ALA A 94 -1.99 -16.47 -10.42
C ALA A 94 -2.43 -17.74 -11.19
N ALA A 95 -3.34 -17.63 -12.15
CA ALA A 95 -3.76 -18.74 -12.99
C ALA A 95 -2.60 -19.32 -13.82
N ALA A 96 -1.75 -18.47 -14.40
CA ALA A 96 -0.57 -18.90 -15.16
C ALA A 96 0.48 -19.65 -14.30
N LEU A 97 0.51 -19.37 -12.99
CA LEU A 97 1.33 -20.08 -12.00
C LEU A 97 0.66 -21.34 -11.44
N GLY A 98 -0.53 -21.71 -11.94
CA GLY A 98 -1.26 -22.89 -11.48
C GLY A 98 -2.07 -22.71 -10.20
N VAL A 99 -2.29 -21.48 -9.74
CA VAL A 99 -3.14 -21.20 -8.58
C VAL A 99 -4.61 -21.41 -8.93
N GLU A 100 -5.31 -22.21 -8.13
CA GLU A 100 -6.75 -22.43 -8.27
C GLU A 100 -7.55 -21.28 -7.62
N ILE A 101 -8.35 -20.55 -8.43
CA ILE A 101 -9.23 -19.48 -7.95
C ILE A 101 -10.68 -19.95 -8.05
N ARG A 102 -11.32 -20.22 -6.90
CA ARG A 102 -12.74 -20.59 -6.84
C ARG A 102 -13.59 -19.40 -6.39
N ARG A 103 -14.63 -19.06 -7.17
CA ARG A 103 -15.58 -17.97 -6.90
C ARG A 103 -16.90 -18.52 -6.39
N GLY A 104 -17.66 -17.70 -5.64
CA GLY A 104 -18.95 -18.10 -5.07
C GLY A 104 -18.85 -18.97 -3.80
N LEU A 105 -17.65 -19.13 -3.24
CA LEU A 105 -17.38 -19.91 -2.03
C LEU A 105 -17.03 -18.97 -0.86
N ALA A 106 -18.03 -18.37 -0.24
CA ALA A 106 -17.82 -17.51 0.93
C ALA A 106 -17.44 -18.37 2.14
N ILE A 107 -16.38 -17.98 2.86
CA ILE A 107 -15.98 -18.65 4.10
C ILE A 107 -17.02 -18.34 5.19
N THR A 108 -17.51 -19.38 5.85
CA THR A 108 -18.46 -19.26 6.97
C THR A 108 -17.82 -19.56 8.32
N GLY A 109 -16.67 -20.25 8.32
CA GLY A 109 -15.91 -20.59 9.51
C GLY A 109 -14.69 -21.43 9.18
N PHE A 110 -13.88 -21.73 10.19
CA PHE A 110 -12.77 -22.66 10.07
C PHE A 110 -12.41 -23.24 11.44
N HIS A 111 -11.67 -24.34 11.45
CA HIS A 111 -11.03 -24.92 12.62
C HIS A 111 -9.56 -25.21 12.30
N GLN A 112 -8.65 -25.00 13.26
CA GLN A 112 -7.23 -25.31 13.08
C GLN A 112 -6.73 -26.29 14.13
N THR A 113 -5.76 -27.12 13.76
CA THR A 113 -5.02 -28.02 14.65
C THR A 113 -3.53 -27.70 14.59
N ALA A 114 -2.71 -28.48 15.28
CA ALA A 114 -1.27 -28.44 15.15
C ALA A 114 -0.79 -28.75 13.71
N ASP A 115 -1.59 -29.42 12.87
CA ASP A 115 -1.17 -29.96 11.57
C ASP A 115 -1.80 -29.25 10.36
N GLY A 116 -2.93 -28.55 10.53
CA GLY A 116 -3.61 -27.89 9.42
C GLY A 116 -4.82 -27.07 9.82
N VAL A 117 -5.56 -26.63 8.80
CA VAL A 117 -6.77 -25.82 8.89
C VAL A 117 -7.86 -26.45 8.02
N THR A 118 -9.04 -26.65 8.58
CA THR A 118 -10.26 -27.01 7.87
C THR A 118 -11.12 -25.77 7.68
N VAL A 119 -11.31 -25.32 6.44
CA VAL A 119 -12.10 -24.14 6.09
C VAL A 119 -13.49 -24.57 5.63
N GLN A 120 -14.53 -23.91 6.12
CA GLN A 120 -15.92 -24.18 5.79
C GLN A 120 -16.47 -23.12 4.84
N SER A 121 -17.20 -23.56 3.81
CA SER A 121 -17.94 -22.70 2.90
C SER A 121 -19.27 -23.35 2.53
N ALA A 122 -20.38 -22.79 3.02
CA ALA A 122 -21.71 -23.37 2.86
C ALA A 122 -21.75 -24.87 3.24
N HIS A 123 -21.96 -25.76 2.26
CA HIS A 123 -22.00 -27.22 2.45
C HIS A 123 -20.68 -27.92 2.11
N GLN A 124 -19.59 -27.17 1.90
CA GLN A 124 -18.29 -27.70 1.52
C GLN A 124 -17.23 -27.42 2.60
N SER A 125 -16.23 -28.29 2.65
CA SER A 125 -15.05 -28.14 3.52
C SER A 125 -13.76 -28.33 2.72
N PHE A 126 -12.76 -27.52 3.02
CA PHE A 126 -11.45 -27.53 2.39
C PHE A 126 -10.37 -27.78 3.45
N GLN A 127 -9.41 -28.65 3.16
CA GLN A 127 -8.26 -28.90 4.02
C GLN A 127 -7.03 -28.16 3.47
N SER A 128 -6.31 -27.47 4.35
CA SER A 128 -5.04 -26.80 4.00
C SER A 128 -4.05 -26.87 5.16
N LYS A 129 -2.75 -26.64 4.88
CA LYS A 129 -1.72 -26.53 5.94
C LYS A 129 -1.76 -25.17 6.67
N TRP A 130 -2.25 -24.14 5.98
CA TRP A 130 -2.27 -22.74 6.41
C TRP A 130 -3.48 -22.03 5.83
N LEU A 131 -3.91 -20.95 6.49
CA LEU A 131 -4.98 -20.06 6.02
C LEU A 131 -4.51 -18.60 6.11
N ALA A 132 -4.57 -17.87 5.00
CA ALA A 132 -4.38 -16.42 4.99
C ALA A 132 -5.74 -15.72 4.73
N GLY A 133 -6.22 -14.96 5.70
CA GLY A 133 -7.41 -14.12 5.60
C GLY A 133 -7.10 -12.83 4.84
N CYS A 134 -7.55 -12.78 3.59
CA CYS A 134 -7.49 -11.59 2.73
C CYS A 134 -8.91 -11.12 2.35
N ASP A 135 -9.87 -11.33 3.26
CA ASP A 135 -11.33 -11.25 3.06
C ASP A 135 -11.95 -9.90 3.47
N GLY A 136 -11.13 -8.86 3.47
CA GLY A 136 -11.59 -7.47 3.56
C GLY A 136 -11.96 -6.97 4.95
N SER A 137 -12.48 -5.75 5.01
CA SER A 137 -12.75 -5.01 6.26
C SER A 137 -13.69 -5.74 7.23
N ARG A 138 -14.63 -6.53 6.71
CA ARG A 138 -15.59 -7.34 7.48
C ARG A 138 -15.14 -8.80 7.68
N SER A 139 -13.84 -9.06 7.55
CA SER A 139 -13.19 -10.38 7.61
C SER A 139 -13.84 -11.36 8.59
N ILE A 140 -14.31 -12.48 8.04
CA ILE A 140 -14.76 -13.66 8.79
C ILE A 140 -13.57 -14.37 9.39
N VAL A 141 -12.43 -14.40 8.68
CA VAL A 141 -11.21 -15.05 9.18
C VAL A 141 -10.70 -14.35 10.45
N ARG A 142 -10.65 -13.02 10.46
CA ARG A 142 -10.26 -12.23 11.64
C ARG A 142 -11.19 -12.52 12.83
N LYS A 143 -12.50 -12.43 12.62
CA LYS A 143 -13.50 -12.61 13.68
C LYS A 143 -13.50 -14.03 14.25
N THR A 144 -13.53 -15.03 13.38
CA THR A 144 -13.58 -16.45 13.78
C THR A 144 -12.25 -16.91 14.37
N GLY A 145 -11.14 -16.34 13.90
CA GLY A 145 -9.80 -16.61 14.44
C GLY A 145 -9.47 -15.91 15.76
N GLY A 146 -10.42 -15.18 16.33
CA GLY A 146 -10.24 -14.51 17.64
C GLY A 146 -9.22 -13.37 17.61
N PHE A 147 -8.96 -12.77 16.45
CA PHE A 147 -8.06 -11.64 16.34
C PHE A 147 -8.77 -10.37 16.85
N GLU A 148 -8.20 -9.76 17.89
CA GLU A 148 -8.66 -8.45 18.36
C GLU A 148 -8.38 -7.37 17.30
N PHE A 149 -9.30 -6.42 17.15
CA PHE A 149 -9.22 -5.36 16.15
C PHE A 149 -9.31 -3.99 16.80
N ALA A 150 -8.17 -3.48 17.25
CA ALA A 150 -8.07 -2.26 18.06
C ALA A 150 -7.96 -0.99 17.18
N GLY A 151 -8.48 0.13 17.69
CA GLY A 151 -8.40 1.42 16.99
C GLY A 151 -9.53 2.37 17.34
N THR A 152 -9.81 3.31 16.45
CA THR A 152 -10.78 4.40 16.67
C THR A 152 -12.09 4.15 15.94
N GLU A 153 -13.18 4.60 16.54
CA GLU A 153 -14.48 4.73 15.87
C GLU A 153 -14.50 5.95 14.92
N PRO A 154 -15.45 5.99 13.96
CA PRO A 154 -15.44 7.02 12.93
C PRO A 154 -15.89 8.39 13.44
N GLU A 155 -15.31 9.44 12.85
CA GLU A 155 -15.69 10.84 13.04
C GLU A 155 -16.66 11.33 11.94
N PHE A 156 -16.74 10.62 10.80
CA PHE A 156 -17.59 11.04 9.69
C PHE A 156 -18.21 9.89 8.88
N THR A 157 -19.32 10.21 8.21
CA THR A 157 -19.87 9.42 7.09
C THR A 157 -19.41 10.03 5.77
N GLY A 158 -18.69 9.22 4.99
CA GLY A 158 -18.33 9.52 3.62
C GLY A 158 -19.34 8.94 2.65
N TYR A 159 -19.67 9.67 1.59
CA TYR A 159 -20.56 9.26 0.52
C TYR A 159 -19.81 9.29 -0.79
N THR A 160 -19.97 8.26 -1.62
CA THR A 160 -19.51 8.24 -3.00
C THR A 160 -20.72 8.07 -3.90
N THR A 161 -21.06 9.10 -4.68
CA THR A 161 -22.32 9.20 -5.40
C THR A 161 -22.13 9.47 -6.89
N ARG A 162 -23.04 8.93 -7.70
CA ARG A 162 -23.28 9.35 -9.08
C ARG A 162 -24.68 9.94 -9.16
N ILE A 163 -24.76 11.22 -9.47
CA ILE A 163 -25.97 12.03 -9.41
C ILE A 163 -26.10 12.92 -10.66
N ASP A 164 -27.33 13.21 -11.05
CA ASP A 164 -27.63 14.29 -11.98
C ASP A 164 -27.98 15.55 -11.18
N ILE A 165 -27.46 16.69 -11.60
CA ILE A 165 -27.59 17.97 -10.89
C ILE A 165 -28.23 18.97 -11.86
N ALA A 166 -29.32 19.63 -11.44
CA ALA A 166 -30.03 20.60 -12.28
C ALA A 166 -29.23 21.91 -12.47
N ASP A 167 -28.51 22.31 -11.43
CA ASP A 167 -27.79 23.56 -11.24
C ASP A 167 -26.30 23.29 -10.91
N PRO A 168 -25.55 22.62 -11.81
CA PRO A 168 -24.18 22.16 -11.55
C PRO A 168 -23.19 23.30 -11.28
N GLU A 169 -23.47 24.52 -11.75
CA GLU A 169 -22.69 25.73 -11.49
C GLU A 169 -22.65 26.15 -10.02
N LYS A 170 -23.57 25.63 -9.19
CA LYS A 170 -23.55 25.85 -7.73
C LYS A 170 -22.48 25.04 -7.01
N LEU A 171 -21.83 24.09 -7.68
CA LEU A 171 -20.73 23.32 -7.12
C LEU A 171 -19.43 23.64 -7.84
N ASN A 172 -18.36 23.78 -7.07
CA ASN A 172 -17.03 23.93 -7.61
C ASN A 172 -16.45 22.57 -7.99
N SER A 173 -15.77 22.49 -9.12
CA SER A 173 -14.94 21.33 -9.48
C SER A 173 -13.81 21.11 -8.49
N GLY A 174 -13.36 19.86 -8.35
CA GLY A 174 -12.26 19.50 -7.44
C GLY A 174 -12.70 19.36 -5.99
N ARG A 175 -11.75 19.51 -5.05
CA ARG A 175 -11.98 19.35 -3.61
C ARG A 175 -12.33 20.69 -2.96
N ASN A 176 -13.38 20.69 -2.15
CA ASN A 176 -13.91 21.87 -1.47
C ASN A 176 -14.09 21.55 0.00
N VAL A 177 -13.23 22.12 0.85
CA VAL A 177 -13.39 22.09 2.30
C VAL A 177 -14.29 23.25 2.70
N THR A 178 -15.32 22.99 3.49
CA THR A 178 -16.33 23.96 3.91
C THR A 178 -16.42 24.02 5.44
N PRO A 179 -17.13 25.01 6.01
CA PRO A 179 -17.36 25.06 7.46
C PRO A 179 -18.15 23.88 8.04
N THR A 180 -18.76 23.03 7.20
CA THR A 180 -19.65 21.93 7.60
C THR A 180 -19.17 20.55 7.14
N GLY A 181 -18.07 20.48 6.39
CA GLY A 181 -17.50 19.23 5.92
C GLY A 181 -16.62 19.40 4.70
N MET A 182 -16.67 18.44 3.78
CA MET A 182 -15.94 18.49 2.52
C MET A 182 -16.73 17.81 1.41
N TYR A 183 -16.68 18.36 0.20
CA TYR A 183 -17.11 17.65 -0.99
C TYR A 183 -16.04 17.68 -2.07
N MET A 184 -16.02 16.67 -2.93
CA MET A 184 -15.15 16.58 -4.09
C MET A 184 -15.96 16.22 -5.32
N GLN A 185 -15.91 17.08 -6.34
CA GLN A 185 -16.47 16.79 -7.65
C GLN A 185 -15.34 16.53 -8.63
N SER A 186 -15.03 15.25 -8.90
CA SER A 186 -13.93 14.88 -9.79
C SER A 186 -14.27 15.07 -11.26
N GLN A 187 -15.56 14.92 -11.60
CA GLN A 187 -16.13 15.17 -12.92
C GLN A 187 -17.64 15.43 -12.76
N PRO A 188 -18.34 16.00 -13.76
CA PRO A 188 -19.77 16.28 -13.68
C PRO A 188 -20.58 15.07 -13.20
N GLY A 189 -21.34 15.25 -12.11
CA GLY A 189 -22.21 14.22 -11.53
C GLY A 189 -21.53 13.17 -10.64
N TYR A 190 -20.21 13.19 -10.47
CA TYR A 190 -19.49 12.26 -9.59
C TYR A 190 -18.99 13.01 -8.37
N VAL A 191 -19.72 12.86 -7.26
CA VAL A 191 -19.52 13.64 -6.05
C VAL A 191 -19.16 12.73 -4.89
N VAL A 192 -18.07 13.05 -4.22
CA VAL A 192 -17.73 12.50 -2.90
C VAL A 192 -18.09 13.54 -1.86
N ILE A 193 -18.77 13.13 -0.79
CA ILE A 193 -19.18 14.02 0.30
C ILE A 193 -18.65 13.45 1.61
N GLN A 194 -18.22 14.30 2.53
CA GLN A 194 -17.76 13.96 3.87
C GLN A 194 -18.53 14.81 4.87
N GLU A 195 -19.38 14.16 5.66
CA GLU A 195 -20.18 14.78 6.71
C GLU A 195 -19.71 14.27 8.06
N PHE A 196 -19.22 15.18 8.92
CA PHE A 196 -18.73 14.85 10.27
C PHE A 196 -19.89 14.60 11.24
N ASP A 197 -20.60 13.49 11.04
CA ASP A 197 -21.73 13.01 11.82
C ASP A 197 -21.35 11.87 12.80
N GLY A 198 -20.06 11.62 13.03
CA GLY A 198 -19.59 10.50 13.86
C GLY A 198 -19.89 9.12 13.25
N GLY A 199 -20.09 9.04 11.92
CA GLY A 199 -20.47 7.79 11.26
C GLY A 199 -21.91 7.35 11.53
N ALA A 200 -22.76 8.26 12.03
CA ALA A 200 -24.12 7.96 12.45
C ALA A 200 -24.98 7.39 11.32
N PHE A 201 -24.92 7.99 10.13
CA PHE A 201 -25.70 7.48 9.00
C PHE A 201 -25.19 6.11 8.54
N HIS A 202 -23.87 5.93 8.40
CA HIS A 202 -23.29 4.64 8.01
C HIS A 202 -23.69 3.49 8.96
N THR A 203 -23.72 3.77 10.27
CA THR A 203 -24.04 2.79 11.31
C THR A 203 -25.54 2.50 11.39
N SER A 204 -26.39 3.41 10.91
CA SER A 204 -27.85 3.23 10.94
C SER A 204 -28.36 2.11 10.02
N GLU A 205 -27.52 1.64 9.08
CA GLU A 205 -27.86 0.66 8.03
C GLU A 205 -29.09 1.04 7.18
N LYS A 206 -29.53 2.30 7.24
CA LYS A 206 -30.60 2.83 6.39
C LYS A 206 -30.16 2.88 4.93
N GLN A 207 -31.11 2.67 4.04
CA GLN A 207 -30.87 2.84 2.61
C GLN A 207 -30.62 4.32 2.28
N VAL A 208 -29.62 4.58 1.45
CA VAL A 208 -29.34 5.94 0.94
C VAL A 208 -30.41 6.32 -0.08
N THR A 209 -31.09 7.45 0.14
CA THR A 209 -32.09 8.00 -0.79
C THR A 209 -31.61 9.29 -1.46
N LEU A 210 -32.31 9.72 -2.51
CA LEU A 210 -32.01 10.98 -3.20
C LEU A 210 -32.17 12.17 -2.26
N GLU A 211 -33.25 12.18 -1.48
CA GLU A 211 -33.58 13.24 -0.52
C GLU A 211 -32.48 13.38 0.52
N HIS A 212 -32.00 12.25 1.07
CA HIS A 212 -30.89 12.24 2.02
C HIS A 212 -29.61 12.83 1.40
N ILE A 213 -29.20 12.37 0.22
CA ILE A 213 -28.00 12.92 -0.44
C ILE A 213 -28.16 14.39 -0.77
N GLN A 214 -29.36 14.85 -1.15
CA GLN A 214 -29.62 16.27 -1.38
C GLN A 214 -29.47 17.09 -0.10
N GLU A 215 -30.05 16.63 1.02
CA GLU A 215 -29.92 17.29 2.31
C GLU A 215 -28.46 17.39 2.77
N VAL A 216 -27.72 16.28 2.69
CA VAL A 216 -26.31 16.23 3.06
C VAL A 216 -25.47 17.11 2.14
N LEU A 217 -25.68 17.02 0.82
CA LEU A 217 -24.91 17.81 -0.15
C LEU A 217 -25.12 19.30 0.07
N ARG A 218 -26.37 19.76 0.22
CA ARG A 218 -26.69 21.18 0.50
C ARG A 218 -26.04 21.67 1.79
N ARG A 219 -26.09 20.86 2.85
CA ARG A 219 -25.48 21.18 4.14
C ARG A 219 -23.97 21.31 4.03
N VAL A 220 -23.32 20.37 3.34
CA VAL A 220 -21.85 20.33 3.21
C VAL A 220 -21.36 21.38 2.20
N SER A 221 -22.02 21.56 1.06
CA SER A 221 -21.64 22.56 0.06
C SER A 221 -21.97 23.98 0.48
N ASN A 222 -22.90 24.15 1.42
CA ASN A 222 -23.51 25.43 1.78
C ASN A 222 -24.18 26.11 0.57
N THR A 223 -24.88 25.32 -0.24
CA THR A 223 -25.64 25.78 -1.42
C THR A 223 -27.02 25.16 -1.44
N ASP A 224 -27.91 25.68 -2.29
CA ASP A 224 -29.26 25.17 -2.53
C ASP A 224 -29.33 24.23 -3.75
N VAL A 225 -28.20 23.60 -4.11
CA VAL A 225 -28.07 22.67 -5.25
C VAL A 225 -29.17 21.61 -5.28
N THR A 226 -29.65 21.28 -6.48
CA THR A 226 -30.77 20.36 -6.70
C THR A 226 -30.32 19.11 -7.45
N ILE A 227 -30.54 17.96 -6.83
CA ILE A 227 -30.28 16.64 -7.40
C ILE A 227 -31.57 16.16 -8.08
N THR A 228 -31.48 15.83 -9.37
CA THR A 228 -32.62 15.34 -10.15
C THR A 228 -32.68 13.82 -10.19
N THR A 229 -31.52 13.16 -10.16
CA THR A 229 -31.43 11.69 -10.21
C THR A 229 -30.32 11.19 -9.30
N LEU A 230 -30.58 10.10 -8.56
CA LEU A 230 -29.56 9.34 -7.85
C LEU A 230 -29.32 7.99 -8.56
N HIS A 231 -28.20 7.86 -9.27
CA HIS A 231 -27.86 6.62 -9.99
C HIS A 231 -27.22 5.58 -9.07
N THR A 232 -26.30 6.01 -8.22
CA THR A 232 -25.69 5.14 -7.21
C THR A 232 -25.18 5.97 -6.03
N ALA A 233 -25.21 5.39 -4.84
CA ALA A 233 -24.52 5.89 -3.67
C ALA A 233 -23.99 4.73 -2.84
N THR A 234 -22.81 4.93 -2.25
CA THR A 234 -22.25 4.05 -1.24
C THR A 234 -21.73 4.89 -0.08
N THR A 235 -21.79 4.35 1.13
CA THR A 235 -21.25 5.02 2.32
C THR A 235 -20.01 4.30 2.81
N TRP A 236 -19.12 5.07 3.43
CA TRP A 236 -17.90 4.61 4.05
C TRP A 236 -17.59 5.51 5.25
N THR A 237 -16.61 5.12 6.07
CA THR A 237 -16.22 5.90 7.25
C THR A 237 -14.71 6.00 7.34
N ASP A 238 -14.22 6.78 8.28
CA ASP A 238 -12.82 6.95 8.62
C ASP A 238 -12.32 6.02 9.73
N ARG A 239 -13.12 5.02 10.12
CA ARG A 239 -12.76 4.02 11.14
C ARG A 239 -11.34 3.50 10.87
N ALA A 240 -10.45 3.67 11.84
CA ALA A 240 -9.04 3.31 11.73
C ALA A 240 -8.70 2.24 12.76
N ARG A 241 -8.70 0.98 12.32
CA ARG A 241 -8.50 -0.21 13.17
C ARG A 241 -7.50 -1.18 12.58
N GLN A 242 -6.76 -1.87 13.44
CA GLN A 242 -5.73 -2.83 13.07
C GLN A 242 -5.77 -4.05 13.99
N ALA A 243 -5.45 -5.23 13.45
CA ALA A 243 -5.39 -6.46 14.22
C ALA A 243 -4.17 -6.42 15.13
N THR A 244 -4.34 -6.72 16.43
CA THR A 244 -3.25 -6.64 17.43
C THR A 244 -2.18 -7.73 17.23
N THR A 245 -2.49 -8.76 16.45
CA THR A 245 -1.53 -9.72 15.89
C THR A 245 -1.95 -10.05 14.46
N TYR A 246 -0.98 -10.39 13.60
CA TYR A 246 -1.23 -10.81 12.22
C TYR A 246 -1.16 -12.32 12.03
N ARG A 247 -0.80 -13.06 13.09
CA ARG A 247 -0.71 -14.53 13.09
C ARG A 247 -1.33 -15.08 14.38
N ASN A 248 -2.13 -16.13 14.22
CA ASN A 248 -2.62 -16.97 15.30
C ASN A 248 -2.51 -18.44 14.88
N GLY A 249 -1.44 -19.11 15.31
CA GLY A 249 -1.14 -20.48 14.89
C GLY A 249 -0.87 -20.58 13.38
N ARG A 250 -1.76 -21.30 12.68
CA ARG A 250 -1.72 -21.55 11.23
C ARG A 250 -2.56 -20.55 10.41
N VAL A 251 -3.12 -19.55 11.08
CA VAL A 251 -3.97 -18.53 10.47
C VAL A 251 -3.23 -17.19 10.48
N LEU A 252 -3.20 -16.52 9.33
CA LEU A 252 -2.63 -15.18 9.15
C LEU A 252 -3.67 -14.23 8.56
N LEU A 253 -3.47 -12.92 8.71
CA LEU A 253 -4.30 -11.88 8.11
C LEU A 253 -3.46 -10.95 7.25
N ALA A 254 -3.98 -10.49 6.12
CA ALA A 254 -3.33 -9.50 5.25
C ALA A 254 -4.34 -8.52 4.63
N GLY A 255 -3.88 -7.31 4.32
CA GLY A 255 -4.71 -6.25 3.74
C GLY A 255 -5.85 -5.82 4.66
N ASP A 256 -7.01 -5.47 4.10
CA ASP A 256 -8.16 -4.96 4.85
C ASP A 256 -8.68 -5.90 5.96
N ALA A 257 -8.33 -7.19 5.91
CA ALA A 257 -8.60 -8.12 7.01
C ALA A 257 -7.77 -7.82 8.26
N ALA A 258 -6.55 -7.32 8.08
CA ALA A 258 -5.60 -6.96 9.14
C ALA A 258 -5.67 -5.47 9.54
N HIS A 259 -6.06 -4.56 8.65
CA HIS A 259 -6.09 -3.12 8.94
C HIS A 259 -7.08 -2.38 8.05
N ILE A 260 -7.81 -1.42 8.62
CA ILE A 260 -8.70 -0.52 7.89
C ILE A 260 -8.42 0.91 8.30
N HIS A 261 -8.62 1.84 7.38
CA HIS A 261 -8.49 3.27 7.58
C HIS A 261 -9.28 4.02 6.51
N ALA A 262 -9.40 5.34 6.64
CA ALA A 262 -10.08 6.15 5.64
C ALA A 262 -9.37 6.03 4.27
N PRO A 263 -10.09 6.05 3.14
CA PRO A 263 -9.52 6.03 1.79
C PRO A 263 -8.77 7.33 1.41
N LEU A 264 -8.43 8.19 2.37
CA LEU A 264 -7.75 9.46 2.18
C LEU A 264 -6.28 9.23 1.79
N GLY A 265 -5.93 9.56 0.55
CA GLY A 265 -4.56 9.42 0.03
C GLY A 265 -4.22 8.04 -0.56
N GLY A 266 -5.20 7.14 -0.75
CA GLY A 266 -5.03 5.93 -1.60
C GLY A 266 -4.10 4.83 -1.06
N GLN A 267 -3.84 4.79 0.25
CA GLN A 267 -2.81 3.89 0.82
C GLN A 267 -3.26 2.44 1.06
N GLY A 268 -4.56 2.16 1.24
CA GLY A 268 -5.02 0.83 1.69
C GLY A 268 -4.62 -0.32 0.76
N LEU A 269 -4.81 -0.14 -0.55
CA LEU A 269 -4.38 -1.13 -1.55
C LEU A 269 -2.86 -1.35 -1.53
N ASN A 270 -2.08 -0.27 -1.46
CA ASN A 270 -0.62 -0.33 -1.41
C ASN A 270 -0.13 -1.07 -0.15
N LEU A 271 -0.77 -0.82 0.99
CA LEU A 271 -0.46 -1.48 2.25
C LEU A 271 -0.73 -2.99 2.18
N GLY A 272 -1.88 -3.39 1.62
CA GLY A 272 -2.24 -4.80 1.44
C GLY A 272 -1.35 -5.55 0.42
N LEU A 273 -0.96 -4.91 -0.68
CA LEU A 273 0.00 -5.50 -1.62
C LEU A 273 1.39 -5.67 -0.97
N GLY A 274 1.81 -4.70 -0.14
CA GLY A 274 3.03 -4.83 0.66
C GLY A 274 2.97 -5.99 1.67
N ASP A 275 1.81 -6.26 2.26
CA ASP A 275 1.62 -7.42 3.13
C ASP A 275 1.78 -8.73 2.36
N ALA A 276 1.15 -8.85 1.19
CA ALA A 276 1.23 -10.04 0.36
C ALA A 276 2.67 -10.30 -0.11
N MET A 277 3.39 -9.25 -0.52
CA MET A 277 4.80 -9.34 -0.94
C MET A 277 5.70 -9.80 0.20
N ASN A 278 5.46 -9.32 1.43
CA ASN A 278 6.23 -9.72 2.61
C ASN A 278 5.92 -11.15 3.08
N LEU A 279 4.64 -11.52 3.11
CA LEU A 279 4.18 -12.81 3.62
C LEU A 279 4.49 -13.96 2.66
N GLY A 280 4.32 -13.74 1.35
CA GLY A 280 4.30 -14.82 0.35
C GLY A 280 5.55 -15.71 0.38
N TRP A 281 6.74 -15.11 0.42
CA TRP A 281 7.99 -15.87 0.43
C TRP A 281 8.28 -16.54 1.79
N LYS A 282 7.92 -15.89 2.91
CA LYS A 282 8.08 -16.43 4.27
C LYS A 282 7.19 -17.64 4.48
N LEU A 283 5.94 -17.55 4.03
CA LEU A 283 4.99 -18.65 4.09
C LEU A 283 5.41 -19.80 3.16
N ALA A 284 5.92 -19.49 1.96
CA ALA A 284 6.47 -20.50 1.05
C ALA A 284 7.65 -21.26 1.68
N ALA A 285 8.62 -20.55 2.27
CA ALA A 285 9.74 -21.16 2.99
C ALA A 285 9.26 -22.02 4.17
N THR A 286 8.25 -21.55 4.90
CA THR A 286 7.66 -22.32 6.02
C THR A 286 6.98 -23.60 5.55
N ILE A 287 6.23 -23.54 4.44
CA ILE A 287 5.56 -24.71 3.85
C ILE A 287 6.58 -25.72 3.31
N GLN A 288 7.72 -25.25 2.81
CA GLN A 288 8.81 -26.07 2.30
C GLN A 288 9.77 -26.57 3.40
N GLU A 289 9.52 -26.22 4.67
CA GLU A 289 10.38 -26.59 5.80
C GLU A 289 11.81 -26.03 5.64
N LYS A 290 11.95 -24.92 4.91
CA LYS A 290 13.20 -24.15 4.68
C LYS A 290 13.20 -22.80 5.40
N ALA A 291 12.30 -22.58 6.34
CA ALA A 291 12.22 -21.35 7.11
C ALA A 291 13.06 -21.46 8.39
N PRO A 292 13.97 -20.51 8.67
CA PRO A 292 14.55 -20.38 10.00
C PRO A 292 13.48 -20.12 11.06
N GLU A 293 13.82 -20.42 12.32
CA GLU A 293 12.97 -20.10 13.45
C GLU A 293 12.62 -18.60 13.49
N GLY A 294 11.35 -18.28 13.74
CA GLY A 294 10.87 -16.90 13.79
C GLY A 294 10.70 -16.22 12.43
N LEU A 295 11.06 -16.85 11.29
CA LEU A 295 10.89 -16.23 9.98
C LEU A 295 9.45 -15.82 9.72
N LEU A 296 8.47 -16.71 9.97
CA LEU A 296 7.07 -16.38 9.73
C LEU A 296 6.54 -15.34 10.72
N ASP A 297 7.02 -15.34 11.96
CA ASP A 297 6.64 -14.34 12.97
C ASP A 297 7.13 -12.93 12.61
N SER A 298 8.24 -12.85 11.85
CA SER A 298 8.73 -11.57 11.34
C SER A 298 7.74 -10.83 10.45
N TYR A 299 6.74 -11.53 9.87
CA TYR A 299 5.65 -10.89 9.13
C TYR A 299 4.93 -9.85 9.98
N TYR A 300 4.55 -10.20 11.21
CA TYR A 300 3.91 -9.27 12.14
C TYR A 300 4.87 -8.15 12.53
N THR A 301 6.10 -8.47 12.94
CA THR A 301 7.04 -7.46 13.45
C THR A 301 7.45 -6.43 12.39
N GLU A 302 7.42 -6.80 11.11
CA GLU A 302 7.72 -5.88 10.00
C GLU A 302 6.50 -5.11 9.52
N ARG A 303 5.33 -5.76 9.37
CA ARG A 303 4.17 -5.16 8.71
C ARG A 303 3.23 -4.43 9.65
N HIS A 304 3.14 -4.85 10.91
CA HIS A 304 2.28 -4.18 11.88
C HIS A 304 2.70 -2.72 12.13
N PRO A 305 4.00 -2.38 12.32
CA PRO A 305 4.43 -0.98 12.47
C PRO A 305 4.11 -0.09 11.26
N ILE A 306 4.22 -0.63 10.04
CA ILE A 306 3.85 0.12 8.82
C ILE A 306 2.34 0.38 8.80
N GLY A 307 1.52 -0.61 9.17
CA GLY A 307 0.08 -0.42 9.32
C GLY A 307 -0.27 0.70 10.31
N LEU A 308 0.38 0.73 11.47
CA LEU A 308 0.19 1.78 12.48
C LEU A 308 0.49 3.18 11.91
N GLN A 309 1.60 3.33 11.19
CA GLN A 309 1.99 4.59 10.57
C GLN A 309 0.95 5.09 9.56
N VAL A 310 0.36 4.19 8.77
CA VAL A 310 -0.71 4.53 7.80
C VAL A 310 -2.01 4.90 8.52
N LEU A 311 -2.36 4.19 9.59
CA LEU A 311 -3.53 4.53 10.41
C LEU A 311 -3.38 5.92 11.04
N ASP A 312 -2.22 6.25 11.60
CA ASP A 312 -1.96 7.57 12.19
C ASP A 312 -1.93 8.68 11.14
N TRP A 313 -1.40 8.39 9.95
CA TRP A 313 -1.50 9.31 8.82
C TRP A 313 -2.97 9.58 8.43
N SER A 314 -3.80 8.55 8.39
CA SER A 314 -5.25 8.70 8.14
C SER A 314 -5.91 9.54 9.22
N ARG A 315 -5.67 9.24 10.51
CA ARG A 315 -6.24 9.98 11.65
C ARG A 315 -5.84 11.45 11.63
N ALA A 316 -4.57 11.74 11.32
CA ALA A 316 -4.09 13.12 11.20
C ALA A 316 -4.83 13.89 10.11
N GLN A 317 -5.10 13.26 8.95
CA GLN A 317 -5.92 13.89 7.90
C GLN A 317 -7.33 14.20 8.38
N VAL A 318 -7.99 13.23 9.02
CA VAL A 318 -9.35 13.41 9.57
C VAL A 318 -9.38 14.57 10.56
N ALA A 319 -8.44 14.61 11.51
CA ALA A 319 -8.37 15.64 12.54
C ALA A 319 -8.22 17.06 11.95
N ILE A 320 -7.41 17.21 10.89
CA ILE A 320 -7.21 18.49 10.19
C ILE A 320 -8.44 18.88 9.36
N MET A 321 -9.20 17.89 8.87
CA MET A 321 -10.40 18.12 8.04
C MET A 321 -11.67 18.40 8.84
N GLN A 322 -11.66 18.26 10.17
CA GLN A 322 -12.83 18.52 10.99
C GLN A 322 -13.36 19.97 10.82
N PRO A 323 -14.69 20.20 10.88
CA PRO A 323 -15.29 21.52 10.71
C PRO A 323 -15.14 22.45 11.94
N THR A 324 -14.09 22.29 12.74
CA THR A 324 -13.86 23.08 13.97
C THR A 324 -12.92 24.28 13.73
N PRO A 325 -13.00 25.35 14.54
CA PRO A 325 -12.05 26.48 14.45
C PRO A 325 -10.58 26.05 14.61
N ALA A 326 -10.30 25.10 15.51
CA ALA A 326 -8.94 24.61 15.76
C ALA A 326 -8.40 23.82 14.55
N ALA A 327 -9.19 22.93 13.97
CA ALA A 327 -8.82 22.18 12.78
C ALA A 327 -8.54 23.10 11.58
N ARG A 328 -9.35 24.16 11.39
CA ARG A 328 -9.08 25.18 10.35
C ARG A 328 -7.76 25.92 10.55
N ALA A 329 -7.41 26.25 11.79
CA ALA A 329 -6.13 26.89 12.10
C ALA A 329 -4.95 25.94 11.79
N LEU A 330 -5.05 24.67 12.18
CA LEU A 330 -4.07 23.64 11.83
C LEU A 330 -3.96 23.44 10.32
N HIS A 331 -5.08 23.35 9.61
CA HIS A 331 -5.11 23.23 8.16
C HIS A 331 -4.37 24.39 7.47
N ALA A 332 -4.52 25.63 7.95
CA ALA A 332 -3.79 26.78 7.42
C ALA A 332 -2.28 26.64 7.59
N ILE A 333 -1.82 26.24 8.79
CA ILE A 333 -0.39 26.01 9.07
C ILE A 333 0.18 24.89 8.19
N PHE A 334 -0.51 23.75 8.10
CA PHE A 334 -0.08 22.63 7.25
C PHE A 334 -0.03 23.02 5.78
N ARG A 335 -0.99 23.82 5.30
CA ARG A 335 -0.97 24.34 3.94
C ARG A 335 0.26 25.21 3.69
N ASP A 336 0.58 26.12 4.61
CA ASP A 336 1.72 27.00 4.46
C ASP A 336 3.05 26.21 4.45
N LEU A 337 3.17 25.18 5.30
CA LEU A 337 4.32 24.27 5.29
C LEU A 337 4.40 23.46 3.99
N MET A 338 3.29 22.89 3.52
CA MET A 338 3.24 22.10 2.29
C MET A 338 3.48 22.91 1.02
N ASN A 339 3.29 24.23 1.07
CA ASN A 339 3.63 25.14 -0.02
C ASN A 339 5.14 25.44 -0.12
N THR A 340 5.95 24.97 0.84
CA THR A 340 7.41 24.99 0.73
C THR A 340 7.93 23.79 -0.06
N ARG A 341 9.12 23.92 -0.66
CA ARG A 341 9.77 22.81 -1.37
C ARG A 341 10.05 21.63 -0.44
N ASP A 342 10.56 21.88 0.76
CA ASP A 342 10.86 20.82 1.73
C ASP A 342 9.58 20.14 2.24
N GLY A 343 8.52 20.91 2.52
CA GLY A 343 7.23 20.38 2.95
C GLY A 343 6.55 19.52 1.88
N ALA A 344 6.51 19.98 0.63
CA ALA A 344 6.00 19.19 -0.49
C ALA A 344 6.83 17.90 -0.71
N THR A 345 8.16 18.00 -0.63
CA THR A 345 9.07 16.85 -0.76
C THR A 345 8.84 15.81 0.33
N TYR A 346 8.70 16.25 1.59
CA TYR A 346 8.39 15.39 2.72
C TYR A 346 7.05 14.69 2.56
N MET A 347 5.99 15.44 2.21
CA MET A 347 4.64 14.88 2.05
C MET A 347 4.57 13.89 0.90
N ALA A 348 5.21 14.20 -0.23
CA ALA A 348 5.32 13.30 -1.37
C ALA A 348 6.04 12.01 -0.98
N ALA A 349 7.20 12.11 -0.33
CA ALA A 349 7.98 10.95 0.09
C ALA A 349 7.22 10.05 1.07
N ARG A 350 6.50 10.65 2.03
CA ARG A 350 5.70 9.92 3.01
C ARG A 350 4.47 9.26 2.37
N MET A 351 3.74 9.98 1.50
CA MET A 351 2.57 9.43 0.81
C MET A 351 2.95 8.33 -0.19
N TRP A 352 4.07 8.50 -0.90
CA TRP A 352 4.55 7.55 -1.91
C TRP A 352 5.39 6.41 -1.33
N GLY A 353 5.56 6.35 0.00
CA GLY A 353 6.28 5.27 0.67
C GLY A 353 7.78 5.23 0.38
N ILE A 354 8.37 6.34 -0.05
CA ILE A 354 9.82 6.45 -0.38
C ILE A 354 10.69 6.10 0.82
N PHE A 355 10.25 6.44 2.04
CA PHE A 355 10.97 6.18 3.28
C PHE A 355 10.52 4.91 4.00
N THR A 356 9.84 3.98 3.31
CA THR A 356 9.48 2.70 3.92
C THR A 356 10.76 1.97 4.37
N HIS A 357 10.77 1.55 5.63
CA HIS A 357 11.91 0.92 6.28
C HIS A 357 11.45 -0.13 7.29
N TYR A 358 12.11 -1.28 7.30
CA TYR A 358 11.98 -2.28 8.34
C TYR A 358 13.13 -2.16 9.33
N ASN A 359 12.80 -2.14 10.63
CA ASN A 359 13.81 -2.17 11.68
C ASN A 359 14.45 -3.56 11.77
N LEU A 360 15.54 -3.75 11.04
CA LEU A 360 16.33 -4.98 11.01
C LEU A 360 17.68 -4.75 11.70
N ASP A 361 18.30 -5.83 12.17
CA ASP A 361 19.65 -5.73 12.74
C ASP A 361 20.66 -5.41 11.63
N GLY A 362 21.51 -4.40 11.84
CA GLY A 362 22.61 -4.05 10.94
C GLY A 362 22.96 -2.57 11.00
N ASP A 363 24.24 -2.27 10.88
CA ASP A 363 24.75 -0.90 11.06
C ASP A 363 24.66 -0.04 9.79
N HIS A 364 24.55 -0.68 8.62
CA HIS A 364 24.54 0.05 7.35
C HIS A 364 23.18 0.74 7.13
N PRO A 365 23.15 2.04 6.77
CA PRO A 365 21.90 2.81 6.63
C PRO A 365 20.86 2.25 5.64
N LEU A 366 21.30 1.53 4.60
CA LEU A 366 20.39 0.85 3.65
C LEU A 366 19.71 -0.41 4.20
N THR A 367 20.18 -0.98 5.31
CA THR A 367 19.60 -2.18 5.90
C THR A 367 18.15 -1.91 6.27
N GLY A 368 17.23 -2.76 5.83
CA GLY A 368 15.79 -2.59 6.04
C GLY A 368 15.06 -1.74 4.98
N HIS A 369 15.77 -1.10 4.05
CA HIS A 369 15.16 -0.40 2.92
C HIS A 369 14.94 -1.32 1.71
N SER A 370 14.05 -0.88 0.81
CA SER A 370 13.94 -1.44 -0.55
C SER A 370 15.26 -1.23 -1.29
N VAL A 371 15.74 -2.26 -1.99
CA VAL A 371 16.99 -2.17 -2.75
C VAL A 371 16.87 -1.08 -3.82
N PRO A 372 17.81 -0.11 -3.90
CA PRO A 372 17.88 0.83 -5.00
C PRO A 372 17.93 0.08 -6.34
N ASN A 373 17.28 0.59 -7.38
CA ASN A 373 17.19 -0.12 -8.66
C ASN A 373 18.50 -0.01 -9.47
N PHE A 374 19.60 -0.54 -8.95
CA PHE A 374 20.91 -0.48 -9.56
C PHE A 374 20.86 -0.92 -11.03
N GLU A 375 21.45 -0.08 -11.90
CA GLU A 375 21.58 -0.37 -13.33
C GLU A 375 23.02 -0.84 -13.59
N PHE A 376 23.14 -2.05 -14.10
CA PHE A 376 24.41 -2.66 -14.50
C PHE A 376 24.96 -1.97 -15.75
N GLU A 377 26.25 -2.16 -16.02
CA GLU A 377 26.91 -1.56 -17.20
C GLU A 377 26.29 -2.00 -18.54
N ASP A 378 25.68 -3.18 -18.59
CA ASP A 378 24.94 -3.70 -19.74
C ASP A 378 23.51 -3.14 -19.87
N GLY A 379 23.07 -2.29 -18.93
CA GLY A 379 21.76 -1.66 -18.89
C GLY A 379 20.68 -2.48 -18.20
N VAL A 380 20.96 -3.71 -17.78
CA VAL A 380 20.03 -4.51 -16.97
C VAL A 380 19.86 -3.84 -15.61
N LYS A 381 18.66 -3.88 -15.05
CA LYS A 381 18.39 -3.35 -13.71
C LYS A 381 18.13 -4.48 -12.72
N ILE A 382 18.57 -4.31 -11.48
CA ILE A 382 18.45 -5.34 -10.44
C ILE A 382 17.01 -5.86 -10.29
N GLY A 383 15.99 -5.01 -10.44
CA GLY A 383 14.59 -5.45 -10.34
C GLY A 383 14.20 -6.53 -11.36
N GLU A 384 14.80 -6.54 -12.55
CA GLU A 384 14.54 -7.55 -13.59
C GLU A 384 15.12 -8.93 -13.22
N LEU A 385 16.13 -8.95 -12.36
CA LEU A 385 16.77 -10.18 -11.86
C LEU A 385 15.99 -10.81 -10.70
N MET A 386 14.90 -10.17 -10.23
CA MET A 386 14.12 -10.61 -9.06
C MET A 386 12.82 -11.35 -9.43
N HIS A 387 12.56 -11.59 -10.72
CA HIS A 387 11.30 -12.16 -11.19
C HIS A 387 10.99 -13.57 -10.65
N ASP A 388 12.03 -14.33 -10.28
CA ASP A 388 11.92 -15.68 -9.73
C ASP A 388 11.62 -15.71 -8.22
N GLY A 389 11.66 -14.55 -7.55
CA GLY A 389 11.41 -14.46 -6.11
C GLY A 389 12.50 -15.08 -5.24
N LYS A 390 13.75 -15.18 -5.73
CA LYS A 390 14.89 -15.62 -4.92
C LYS A 390 15.57 -14.47 -4.19
N ALA A 391 16.33 -14.80 -3.15
CA ALA A 391 17.24 -13.85 -2.53
C ALA A 391 18.46 -13.63 -3.43
N ILE A 392 19.09 -12.46 -3.32
CA ILE A 392 20.28 -12.10 -4.10
C ILE A 392 21.38 -11.64 -3.14
N LEU A 393 22.57 -12.22 -3.26
CA LEU A 393 23.81 -11.63 -2.74
C LEU A 393 24.47 -10.90 -3.90
N LEU A 394 24.35 -9.58 -3.91
CA LEU A 394 24.91 -8.70 -4.93
C LEU A 394 26.27 -8.19 -4.45
N ASP A 395 27.28 -8.36 -5.29
CA ASP A 395 28.67 -8.03 -5.02
C ASP A 395 29.23 -7.17 -6.16
N PHE A 396 29.76 -6.00 -5.83
CA PHE A 396 30.33 -5.09 -6.83
C PHE A 396 31.83 -5.28 -7.00
N ASP A 397 32.50 -6.01 -6.12
CA ASP A 397 33.95 -6.13 -6.10
C ASP A 397 34.45 -7.55 -6.47
N SER A 398 33.55 -8.47 -6.86
CA SER A 398 33.88 -9.85 -7.29
C SER A 398 34.70 -10.64 -6.26
N ASN A 399 34.17 -10.73 -5.04
CA ASN A 399 34.81 -11.38 -3.92
C ASN A 399 34.47 -12.89 -3.84
N ASP A 400 35.50 -13.74 -3.94
CA ASP A 400 35.38 -15.20 -3.91
C ASP A 400 34.77 -15.75 -2.59
N ASP A 401 35.00 -15.08 -1.45
CA ASP A 401 34.44 -15.49 -0.17
C ASP A 401 32.93 -15.24 -0.11
N LEU A 402 32.45 -14.15 -0.72
CA LEU A 402 31.02 -13.87 -0.88
C LEU A 402 30.35 -14.89 -1.79
N GLN A 403 30.99 -15.25 -2.90
CA GLN A 403 30.49 -16.29 -3.78
C GLN A 403 30.40 -17.65 -3.06
N THR A 404 31.46 -18.01 -2.32
CA THR A 404 31.49 -19.24 -1.53
C THR A 404 30.38 -19.27 -0.50
N LEU A 405 30.18 -18.18 0.25
CA LEU A 405 29.11 -18.06 1.23
C LEU A 405 27.72 -18.21 0.59
N ALA A 406 27.44 -17.55 -0.53
CA ALA A 406 26.15 -17.72 -1.21
C ALA A 406 25.91 -19.17 -1.64
N ASN A 407 26.95 -19.85 -2.14
CA ASN A 407 26.86 -21.25 -2.55
C ASN A 407 26.53 -22.20 -1.39
N GLU A 408 26.91 -21.85 -0.14
CA GLU A 408 26.52 -22.62 1.06
C GLU A 408 24.99 -22.69 1.24
N TYR A 409 24.24 -21.68 0.77
CA TYR A 409 22.77 -21.62 0.86
C TYR A 409 22.05 -22.19 -0.38
N GLY A 410 22.79 -22.79 -1.31
CA GLY A 410 22.25 -23.51 -2.46
C GLY A 410 21.33 -22.65 -3.34
N ASP A 411 20.09 -23.10 -3.51
CA ASP A 411 19.12 -22.47 -4.42
C ASP A 411 18.38 -21.26 -3.84
N GLN A 412 18.57 -20.97 -2.55
CA GLN A 412 17.89 -19.89 -1.81
C GLN A 412 18.49 -18.51 -2.07
N ILE A 413 19.83 -18.42 -2.18
CA ILE A 413 20.57 -17.18 -2.42
C ILE A 413 21.28 -17.27 -3.76
N ARG A 414 20.94 -16.37 -4.68
CA ARG A 414 21.64 -16.21 -5.95
C ARG A 414 22.80 -15.23 -5.78
N TYR A 415 24.02 -15.67 -6.04
CA TYR A 415 25.17 -14.77 -6.15
C TYR A 415 25.15 -14.02 -7.49
N ILE A 416 25.37 -12.71 -7.45
CA ILE A 416 25.52 -11.87 -8.63
C ILE A 416 26.72 -10.96 -8.41
N SER A 417 27.70 -11.05 -9.30
CA SER A 417 28.82 -10.10 -9.35
C SER A 417 28.77 -9.32 -10.66
N ALA A 418 28.68 -8.00 -10.57
CA ALA A 418 28.70 -7.11 -11.73
C ALA A 418 28.87 -5.64 -11.32
N ASN A 419 29.54 -4.85 -12.17
CA ASN A 419 29.61 -3.39 -11.99
C ASN A 419 28.30 -2.71 -12.36
N VAL A 420 28.02 -1.59 -11.68
CA VAL A 420 26.83 -0.76 -11.86
C VAL A 420 27.21 0.70 -12.09
N LYS A 421 26.37 1.43 -12.82
CA LYS A 421 26.62 2.82 -13.21
C LYS A 421 26.72 3.78 -12.01
N ASP A 422 25.95 3.49 -10.95
CA ASP A 422 25.99 4.20 -9.68
C ASP A 422 25.80 3.20 -8.54
N ARG A 423 26.89 2.87 -7.83
CA ARG A 423 26.88 1.93 -6.69
C ARG A 423 26.60 2.61 -5.35
N LEU A 424 26.29 3.91 -5.34
CA LEU A 424 26.27 4.73 -4.12
C LEU A 424 27.57 4.54 -3.32
N THR A 425 27.47 4.26 -2.03
CA THR A 425 28.59 3.95 -1.13
C THR A 425 28.61 2.48 -0.74
N VAL A 426 28.15 1.58 -1.60
CA VAL A 426 27.95 0.15 -1.27
C VAL A 426 28.96 -0.71 -2.01
N SER A 427 29.47 -1.75 -1.36
CA SER A 427 30.31 -2.80 -1.94
C SER A 427 29.56 -4.12 -2.14
N ALA A 428 28.71 -4.51 -1.18
CA ALA A 428 27.91 -5.74 -1.27
C ALA A 428 26.58 -5.63 -0.51
N LEU A 429 25.60 -6.42 -0.92
CA LEU A 429 24.22 -6.41 -0.44
C LEU A 429 23.64 -7.83 -0.36
N LEU A 430 23.02 -8.18 0.76
CA LEU A 430 22.11 -9.32 0.85
C LEU A 430 20.67 -8.81 0.74
N ILE A 431 19.98 -9.22 -0.32
CA ILE A 431 18.64 -8.77 -0.67
C ILE A 431 17.67 -9.94 -0.52
N ARG A 432 16.60 -9.74 0.24
CA ARG A 432 15.52 -10.72 0.43
C ARG A 432 14.67 -10.89 -0.83
N PRO A 433 13.88 -11.98 -0.93
CA PRO A 433 12.91 -12.18 -2.00
C PRO A 433 11.92 -11.02 -2.24
N ASP A 434 11.58 -10.26 -1.19
CA ASP A 434 10.69 -9.09 -1.29
C ASP A 434 11.40 -7.79 -1.71
N GLY A 435 12.72 -7.85 -1.95
CA GLY A 435 13.54 -6.71 -2.38
C GLY A 435 13.99 -5.82 -1.24
N ILE A 436 13.85 -6.27 0.02
CA ILE A 436 14.39 -5.57 1.18
C ILE A 436 15.83 -6.00 1.44
N ILE A 437 16.70 -5.03 1.70
CA ILE A 437 18.09 -5.26 2.07
C ILE A 437 18.14 -5.83 3.48
N ALA A 438 18.56 -7.09 3.63
CA ALA A 438 18.79 -7.73 4.90
C ALA A 438 20.15 -7.38 5.52
N TRP A 439 21.13 -7.04 4.69
CA TRP A 439 22.46 -6.60 5.10
C TRP A 439 23.15 -5.85 3.95
N ALA A 440 24.03 -4.91 4.28
CA ALA A 440 24.81 -4.13 3.32
C ALA A 440 26.19 -3.77 3.90
N SER A 441 27.17 -3.51 3.03
CA SER A 441 28.47 -2.97 3.41
C SER A 441 28.93 -1.85 2.48
N SER A 442 29.71 -0.91 3.03
CA SER A 442 30.38 0.15 2.26
C SER A 442 31.86 -0.12 1.99
N ASN A 443 32.47 -1.05 2.73
CA ASN A 443 33.90 -1.31 2.71
C ASN A 443 34.18 -2.78 2.35
N ASN A 444 35.44 -3.08 2.06
CA ASN A 444 35.91 -4.45 1.94
C ASN A 444 35.90 -5.09 3.34
N ILE A 445 35.05 -6.09 3.54
CA ILE A 445 34.79 -6.70 4.86
C ILE A 445 35.88 -7.72 5.15
N SER A 446 36.41 -7.72 6.37
CA SER A 446 37.49 -8.64 6.76
C SER A 446 37.02 -9.97 7.37
N ASP A 447 35.77 -10.11 7.86
CA ASP A 447 35.33 -11.34 8.55
C ASP A 447 33.90 -11.86 8.29
N TYR A 448 33.11 -11.23 7.41
CA TYR A 448 31.72 -11.59 7.00
C TYR A 448 30.76 -12.04 8.11
N LYS A 449 31.06 -11.74 9.37
CA LYS A 449 30.29 -12.26 10.52
C LYS A 449 28.87 -11.73 10.53
N GLU A 450 28.70 -10.44 10.26
CA GLU A 450 27.39 -9.79 10.17
C GLU A 450 26.58 -10.30 8.98
N LEU A 451 27.23 -10.59 7.84
CA LEU A 451 26.56 -11.23 6.70
C LEU A 451 26.08 -12.63 7.05
N ARG A 452 26.92 -13.48 7.67
CA ARG A 452 26.53 -14.83 8.09
C ARG A 452 25.37 -14.80 9.09
N LYS A 453 25.39 -13.86 10.04
CA LYS A 453 24.27 -13.64 10.98
C LYS A 453 22.99 -13.21 10.26
N ALA A 454 23.08 -12.28 9.31
CA ALA A 454 21.93 -11.85 8.52
C ALA A 454 21.38 -13.00 7.66
N ALA A 455 22.24 -13.75 6.97
CA ALA A 455 21.84 -14.89 6.16
C ALA A 455 21.13 -15.96 7.00
N ALA A 456 21.69 -16.35 8.15
CA ALA A 456 21.10 -17.33 9.06
C ALA A 456 19.75 -16.89 9.67
N ARG A 457 19.50 -15.57 9.77
CA ARG A 457 18.21 -15.03 10.21
C ARG A 457 17.10 -15.23 9.18
N TRP A 458 17.44 -15.25 7.89
CA TRP A 458 16.47 -15.25 6.80
C TRP A 458 16.41 -16.55 5.99
N PHE A 459 17.48 -17.34 5.99
CA PHE A 459 17.65 -18.55 5.19
C PHE A 459 18.29 -19.66 6.03
N VAL A 460 18.00 -20.91 5.67
CA VAL A 460 18.62 -22.09 6.28
C VAL A 460 19.79 -22.57 5.42
N LEU A 461 20.84 -23.10 6.05
CA LEU A 461 21.93 -23.81 5.37
C LEU A 461 21.47 -25.19 4.88
#